data_AF-X0TF76-F1
#
_entry.id   AF-X0TF76-F1
#
_cell.length_a   1.000
_cell.length_b   1.000
_cell.length_c   1.000
_cell.angle_alpha   90.00
_cell.angle_beta   90.00
_cell.angle_gamma   90.00
#
_symmetry.space_group_name_H-M   'P 1'
#
loop_
_entity.id
_entity.type
_entity.pdbx_description
1 polymer ?
#
loop_
_entity_poly.entity_id
_entity_poly.type
_entity_poly.pdbx_seq_one_letter_code
_entity_poly.pdbx_strand_id
1 'polypeptide(L)'
;MKFSDIPTSIKMTVASVAVIMTTLTFLFSTFQTDVEAAEYQEKNTREIVRFRVQDLEKQIRELEYKMEFTAPPPKEKAWMEKNIKKLEEDIEKIEEGKA
;
A
#
# COMPACT_ATOMS: atom_id res chain seq x y z
N MET A 1 -44.67 -35.40 -5.54
CA MET A 1 -45.34 -34.17 -5.07
C MET A 1 -44.98 -33.06 -6.03
N LYS A 2 -45.97 -32.36 -6.60
CA LYS A 2 -45.71 -31.23 -7.52
C LYS A 2 -45.52 -29.97 -6.67
N PHE A 3 -44.66 -29.05 -7.11
CA PHE A 3 -44.39 -27.77 -6.43
C PHE A 3 -45.66 -26.90 -6.25
N SER A 4 -46.73 -27.21 -7.00
CA SER A 4 -48.06 -26.62 -6.88
C SER A 4 -48.70 -26.81 -5.50
N ASP A 5 -48.40 -27.91 -4.81
CA ASP A 5 -49.18 -28.39 -3.66
C ASP A 5 -48.70 -27.79 -2.32
N ILE A 6 -47.64 -26.98 -2.34
CA ILE A 6 -47.07 -26.33 -1.15
C ILE A 6 -47.89 -25.08 -0.81
N PRO A 7 -48.32 -24.90 0.45
CA PRO A 7 -49.02 -23.71 0.92
C PRO A 7 -48.30 -22.41 0.58
N THR A 8 -49.04 -21.40 0.16
CA THR A 8 -48.50 -20.09 -0.27
C THR A 8 -47.66 -19.42 0.82
N SER A 9 -48.00 -19.62 2.09
CA SER A 9 -47.20 -19.15 3.23
C SER A 9 -45.79 -19.73 3.24
N ILE A 10 -45.66 -21.05 3.02
CA ILE A 10 -44.36 -21.74 2.96
C ILE A 10 -43.57 -21.30 1.72
N LYS A 11 -44.24 -21.11 0.57
CA LYS A 11 -43.58 -20.56 -0.64
C LYS A 11 -43.00 -19.16 -0.40
N MET A 12 -43.72 -18.29 0.31
CA MET A 12 -43.23 -16.96 0.68
C MET A 12 -42.07 -17.02 1.68
N THR A 13 -42.11 -17.93 2.67
CA THR A 13 -41.01 -18.11 3.63
C THR A 13 -39.74 -18.66 2.95
N VAL A 14 -39.87 -19.61 2.04
CA VAL A 14 -38.72 -20.16 1.29
C VAL A 14 -38.12 -19.08 0.37
N ALA A 15 -38.97 -18.26 -0.27
CA ALA A 15 -38.52 -17.15 -1.09
C ALA A 15 -37.77 -16.07 -0.27
N SER A 16 -38.27 -15.70 0.92
CA SER A 16 -37.61 -14.71 1.76
C SER A 16 -36.25 -15.20 2.27
N VAL A 17 -36.14 -16.46 2.68
CA VAL A 17 -34.87 -17.07 3.09
C VAL A 17 -33.88 -17.09 1.92
N ALA A 18 -34.31 -17.41 0.71
CA ALA A 18 -33.45 -17.41 -0.47
C ALA A 18 -32.90 -16.02 -0.77
N VAL A 19 -33.72 -14.96 -0.66
CA VAL A 19 -33.29 -13.56 -0.85
C VAL A 19 -32.31 -13.11 0.24
N ILE A 20 -32.56 -13.49 1.50
CA ILE A 20 -31.65 -13.17 2.61
C ILE A 20 -30.30 -13.89 2.43
N MET A 21 -30.31 -15.16 2.02
CA MET A 21 -29.08 -15.92 1.81
C MET A 21 -28.28 -15.41 0.60
N THR A 22 -28.92 -15.02 -0.51
CA THR A 22 -28.22 -14.43 -1.66
C THR A 22 -27.62 -13.06 -1.35
N THR A 23 -28.35 -12.23 -0.61
CA THR A 23 -27.84 -10.91 -0.18
C THR A 23 -26.68 -11.03 0.82
N LEU A 24 -26.76 -11.95 1.79
CA LEU A 24 -25.65 -12.26 2.70
C LEU A 24 -24.41 -12.77 1.96
N THR A 25 -24.59 -13.65 0.97
CA THR A 25 -23.47 -14.19 0.18
C THR A 25 -22.78 -13.09 -0.64
N PHE A 26 -23.57 -12.17 -1.22
CA PHE A 26 -23.04 -11.01 -1.95
C PHE A 26 -22.21 -10.11 -1.03
N LEU A 27 -22.71 -9.78 0.16
CA LEU A 27 -21.98 -8.99 1.15
C LEU A 27 -20.70 -9.70 1.64
N PHE A 28 -20.73 -11.02 1.86
CA PHE A 28 -19.56 -11.77 2.31
C PHE A 28 -18.44 -11.79 1.27
N SER A 29 -18.80 -11.89 -0.03
CA SER A 29 -17.84 -11.85 -1.13
C SER A 29 -17.16 -10.49 -1.28
N THR A 30 -17.86 -9.38 -1.02
CA THR A 30 -17.25 -8.04 -1.03
C THR A 30 -16.25 -7.86 0.12
N PHE A 31 -16.54 -8.37 1.33
CA PHE A 31 -15.60 -8.29 2.45
C PHE A 31 -14.28 -9.04 2.23
N GLN A 32 -14.32 -10.22 1.59
CA GLN A 32 -13.10 -10.96 1.24
C GLN A 32 -12.25 -10.20 0.22
N THR A 33 -12.90 -9.58 -0.77
CA THR A 33 -12.24 -8.81 -1.82
C THR A 33 -11.59 -7.53 -1.28
N ASP A 34 -12.21 -6.87 -0.30
CA ASP A 34 -11.67 -5.65 0.34
C ASP A 34 -10.45 -5.94 1.22
N VAL A 35 -10.39 -7.09 1.91
CA VAL A 35 -9.23 -7.49 2.73
C VAL A 35 -8.02 -7.81 1.84
N GLU A 36 -8.23 -8.57 0.76
CA GLU A 36 -7.16 -8.87 -0.19
C GLU A 36 -6.64 -7.59 -0.86
N ALA A 37 -7.53 -6.69 -1.31
CA ALA A 37 -7.14 -5.41 -1.89
C ALA A 37 -6.35 -4.52 -0.90
N ALA A 38 -6.75 -4.49 0.38
CA ALA A 38 -6.04 -3.76 1.42
C ALA A 38 -4.65 -4.37 1.71
N GLU A 39 -4.53 -5.69 1.80
CA GLU A 39 -3.24 -6.37 1.96
C GLU A 39 -2.31 -6.14 0.76
N TYR A 40 -2.85 -6.15 -0.46
CA TYR A 40 -2.09 -5.83 -1.67
C TYR A 40 -1.62 -4.38 -1.70
N GLN A 41 -2.46 -3.43 -1.30
CA GLN A 41 -2.06 -2.02 -1.19
C GLN A 41 -0.99 -1.81 -0.13
N GLU A 42 -1.11 -2.47 1.02
CA GLU A 42 -0.13 -2.35 2.10
C GLU A 42 1.23 -2.92 1.70
N LYS A 43 1.26 -4.10 1.05
CA LYS A 43 2.49 -4.70 0.51
C LYS A 43 3.15 -3.81 -0.54
N ASN A 44 2.39 -3.31 -1.52
CA ASN A 44 2.92 -2.40 -2.54
C ASN A 44 3.44 -1.09 -1.92
N THR A 45 2.73 -0.52 -0.94
CA THR A 45 3.14 0.72 -0.29
C THR A 45 4.47 0.55 0.45
N ARG A 46 4.65 -0.55 1.19
CA ARG A 46 5.93 -0.85 1.87
C ARG A 46 7.07 -1.08 0.88
N GLU A 47 6.84 -1.78 -0.22
CA GLU A 47 7.86 -1.99 -1.24
C GLU A 47 8.25 -0.68 -1.94
N ILE A 48 7.29 0.17 -2.29
CA ILE A 48 7.53 1.49 -2.89
C ILE A 48 8.36 2.39 -1.95
N VAL A 49 8.01 2.43 -0.66
CA VAL A 49 8.78 3.18 0.36
C VAL A 49 10.21 2.65 0.42
N ARG A 50 10.40 1.32 0.47
CA ARG A 50 11.74 0.71 0.49
C ARG A 50 12.57 1.09 -0.74
N PHE A 51 12.00 1.02 -1.94
CA PHE A 51 12.71 1.40 -3.16
C PHE A 51 13.08 2.88 -3.19
N ARG A 52 12.20 3.75 -2.67
CA ARG A 52 12.47 5.20 -2.60
C ARG A 52 13.60 5.52 -1.64
N VAL A 53 13.62 4.90 -0.45
CA VAL A 53 14.74 5.03 0.50
C VAL A 53 16.05 4.55 -0.12
N GLN A 54 16.04 3.38 -0.77
CA GLN A 54 17.24 2.84 -1.43
C GLN A 54 17.80 3.75 -2.54
N ASP A 55 16.93 4.43 -3.29
CA ASP A 55 17.35 5.40 -4.30
C ASP A 55 18.00 6.64 -3.68
N LEU A 56 17.39 7.19 -2.61
CA LEU A 56 17.95 8.33 -1.88
C LEU A 56 19.30 7.99 -1.24
N GLU A 57 19.43 6.82 -0.61
CA GLU A 57 20.70 6.33 -0.08
C GLU A 57 21.78 6.17 -1.17
N LYS A 58 21.39 5.75 -2.37
CA LYS A 58 22.32 5.64 -3.50
C LYS A 58 22.84 7.02 -3.90
N GLN A 59 21.97 8.03 -3.95
CA GLN A 59 22.38 9.41 -4.24
C GLN A 59 23.34 9.95 -3.17
N ILE A 60 23.10 9.64 -1.88
CA ILE A 60 24.02 9.98 -0.79
C ILE A 60 25.40 9.35 -1.03
N ARG A 61 25.44 8.02 -1.26
CA ARG A 61 26.71 7.30 -1.52
C ARG A 61 27.47 7.87 -2.73
N GLU A 62 26.76 8.27 -3.78
CA GLU A 62 27.39 8.91 -4.95
C GLU A 62 28.01 10.28 -4.61
N LEU A 63 27.38 11.07 -3.74
CA LEU A 63 27.91 12.35 -3.28
C LEU A 63 29.11 12.14 -2.34
N GLU A 64 29.02 11.21 -1.40
CA GLU A 64 30.12 10.83 -0.51
C GLU A 64 31.33 10.33 -1.30
N TYR A 65 31.10 9.45 -2.28
CA TYR A 65 32.15 8.97 -3.18
C TYR A 65 32.81 10.13 -3.94
N LYS A 66 32.03 11.08 -4.48
CA LYS A 66 32.62 12.26 -5.14
C LYS A 66 33.46 13.07 -4.16
N MET A 67 32.97 13.31 -2.94
CA MET A 67 33.73 14.06 -1.93
C MET A 67 35.05 13.38 -1.56
N GLU A 68 35.05 12.05 -1.41
CA GLU A 68 36.24 11.28 -1.02
C GLU A 68 37.25 11.16 -2.16
N PHE A 69 36.80 10.82 -3.37
CA PHE A 69 37.69 10.44 -4.46
C PHE A 69 38.05 11.58 -5.43
N THR A 70 37.26 12.65 -5.49
CA THR A 70 37.56 13.79 -6.40
C THR A 70 38.07 15.04 -5.70
N ALA A 71 38.15 15.03 -4.35
CA ALA A 71 38.60 16.16 -3.54
C ALA A 71 38.05 17.52 -4.03
N PRO A 72 36.72 17.68 -4.11
CA PRO A 72 36.09 18.83 -4.73
C PRO A 72 36.45 20.13 -3.99
N PRO A 73 36.41 21.30 -4.67
CA PRO A 73 36.66 22.59 -4.04
C PRO A 73 35.74 22.83 -2.82
N PRO A 74 36.17 23.62 -1.81
CA PRO A 74 35.41 23.81 -0.57
C PRO A 74 33.95 24.23 -0.74
N LYS A 75 33.66 25.06 -1.75
CA LYS A 75 32.28 25.49 -2.07
C LYS A 75 31.41 24.34 -2.56
N GLU A 76 31.98 23.48 -3.39
CA GLU A 76 31.28 22.34 -3.98
C GLU A 76 31.12 21.23 -2.93
N LYS A 77 32.14 21.00 -2.09
CA LYS A 77 32.05 20.14 -0.91
C LYS A 77 30.92 20.57 0.04
N ALA A 78 30.86 21.86 0.40
CA ALA A 78 29.79 22.37 1.27
C ALA A 78 28.39 22.24 0.64
N TRP A 79 28.28 22.36 -0.68
CA TRP A 79 27.04 22.11 -1.41
C TRP A 79 26.65 20.62 -1.37
N MET A 80 27.61 19.72 -1.56
CA MET A 80 27.40 18.26 -1.47
C MET A 80 26.97 17.85 -0.05
N GLU A 81 27.64 18.35 0.99
CA GLU A 81 27.27 18.10 2.40
C GLU A 81 25.85 18.58 2.71
N LYS A 82 25.46 19.76 2.22
CA LYS A 82 24.09 20.27 2.37
C LYS A 82 23.06 19.38 1.67
N ASN A 83 23.39 18.85 0.49
CA ASN A 83 22.50 17.95 -0.24
C ASN A 83 22.38 16.59 0.44
N ILE A 84 23.49 16.03 0.95
CA ILE A 84 23.46 14.79 1.74
C ILE A 84 22.51 14.96 2.92
N LYS A 85 22.65 16.03 3.69
CA LYS A 85 21.75 16.30 4.83
C LYS A 85 20.29 16.40 4.41
N LYS A 86 20.00 17.04 3.27
CA LYS A 86 18.63 17.13 2.75
C LYS A 86 18.08 15.75 2.37
N LEU A 87 18.89 14.91 1.74
CA LEU A 87 18.50 13.54 1.36
C LEU A 87 18.25 12.68 2.61
N GLU A 88 19.04 12.84 3.67
CA GLU A 88 18.82 12.19 4.97
C GLU A 88 17.49 12.65 5.60
N GLU A 89 17.20 13.95 5.61
CA GLU A 89 15.91 14.49 6.09
C GLU A 89 14.72 13.97 5.27
N ASP A 90 14.91 13.76 3.96
CA ASP A 90 13.87 13.22 3.09
C ASP A 90 13.66 11.71 3.31
N ILE A 91 14.71 10.95 3.65
CA ILE A 91 14.60 9.55 4.09
C ILE A 91 13.83 9.47 5.42
N GLU A 92 14.19 10.30 6.40
CA GLU A 92 13.54 10.32 7.72
C GLU A 92 12.03 10.59 7.58
N LYS A 93 11.64 11.57 6.75
CA LYS A 93 10.21 11.85 6.49
C LYS A 93 9.47 10.67 5.86
N ILE A 94 10.12 9.91 4.98
CA ILE A 94 9.54 8.73 4.34
C ILE A 94 9.35 7.59 5.35
N GLU A 95 10.35 7.36 6.20
CA GLU A 95 10.29 6.33 7.25
C GLU A 95 9.23 6.65 8.32
N GLU A 96 9.06 7.94 8.66
CA GLU A 96 8.00 8.41 9.55
C GLU A 96 6.60 8.40 8.91
N GLY A 97 6.48 8.09 7.62
CA GLY A 97 5.22 8.13 6.89
C GLY A 97 4.63 9.54 6.71
N LYS A 98 5.47 10.58 6.78
CA LYS A 98 5.09 12.00 6.62
C LYS A 98 5.36 12.52 5.20
N ALA A 99 5.70 11.64 4.26
CA ALA A 99 6.11 11.94 2.90
C ALA A 99 4.96 11.95 1.87
#